data_AF-A0A3D6DJS4-F1
#
_entry.id   AF-A0A3D6DJS4-F1
#
_cell.length_a   1.000
_cell.length_b   1.000
_cell.length_c   1.000
_cell.angle_alpha   90.00
_cell.angle_beta   90.00
_cell.angle_gamma   90.00
#
_symmetry.space_group_name_H-M   'P 1'
#
loop_
_entity.id
_entity.type
_entity.pdbx_description
1 polymer ?
#
loop_
_entity_poly.entity_id
_entity_poly.type
_entity_poly.pdbx_seq_one_letter_code
_entity_poly.pdbx_strand_id
1 'polypeptide(L)'
;MQPKKNEKADLSKNSGLYFIIGLSSILFISWQAIEWKTYDRDGYGYERLNVEDDDDEEIPITEQIKVPPPPPPPPPAPEVIEVV
;
A
#
# COMPACT_ATOMS: atom_id res chain seq x y z
N MET A 1 71.52 1.19 11.42
CA MET A 1 70.91 0.21 10.48
C MET A 1 70.41 0.97 9.28
N GLN A 2 70.76 0.54 8.07
CA GLN A 2 70.33 1.20 6.83
C GLN A 2 68.97 0.65 6.41
N PRO A 3 67.97 1.51 6.12
CA PRO A 3 66.63 1.05 5.78
C PRO A 3 66.67 0.31 4.43
N LYS A 4 66.31 -0.97 4.46
CA LYS A 4 66.33 -1.87 3.29
C LYS A 4 65.08 -1.75 2.41
N LYS A 5 64.04 -1.06 2.92
CA LYS A 5 62.74 -0.89 2.26
C LYS A 5 62.73 0.41 1.47
N ASN A 6 62.34 0.33 0.20
CA ASN A 6 62.35 1.47 -0.72
C ASN A 6 61.09 2.32 -0.49
N GLU A 7 61.25 3.55 0.01
CA GLU A 7 60.13 4.43 0.41
C GLU A 7 59.17 4.80 -0.73
N LYS A 8 59.62 4.70 -1.99
CA LYS A 8 58.80 4.96 -3.18
C LYS A 8 57.80 3.84 -3.47
N ALA A 9 58.08 2.63 -2.98
CA ALA A 9 57.24 1.46 -3.20
C ALA A 9 56.32 1.16 -1.99
N ASP A 10 56.29 2.04 -0.98
CA ASP A 10 55.48 1.79 0.21
C ASP A 10 54.02 2.22 0.01
N LEU A 11 53.17 1.24 -0.27
CA LEU A 11 51.73 1.39 -0.43
C LEU A 11 51.01 1.83 0.87
N SER A 12 51.65 1.66 2.04
CA SER A 12 51.06 2.08 3.32
C SER A 12 50.81 3.59 3.39
N LYS A 13 51.59 4.40 2.65
CA LYS A 13 51.47 5.86 2.58
C LYS A 13 50.08 6.30 2.12
N ASN A 14 49.43 5.51 1.26
CA ASN A 14 48.12 5.81 0.68
C ASN A 14 47.03 4.84 1.14
N SER A 15 47.28 4.05 2.19
CA SER A 15 46.34 3.03 2.69
C SER A 15 44.94 3.57 2.97
N GLY A 16 44.84 4.73 3.62
CA GLY A 16 43.56 5.40 3.88
C GLY A 16 42.83 5.82 2.60
N LEU A 17 43.55 6.22 1.56
CA LEU A 17 42.97 6.58 0.26
C LEU A 17 42.32 5.35 -0.39
N TYR A 18 43.01 4.19 -0.39
CA TYR A 18 42.45 2.95 -0.92
C TYR A 18 41.22 2.48 -0.14
N PHE A 19 41.22 2.66 1.19
CA PHE A 19 40.06 2.36 2.03
C PHE A 19 38.84 3.24 1.66
N ILE A 20 39.05 4.55 1.51
CA ILE A 20 37.97 5.49 1.13
C ILE A 20 37.45 5.21 -0.28
N ILE A 21 38.32 4.84 -1.22
CA ILE A 21 37.91 4.45 -2.59
C ILE A 21 37.03 3.21 -2.54
N GLY A 22 37.42 2.18 -1.77
CA GLY A 22 36.60 0.97 -1.59
C GLY A 22 35.24 1.27 -0.95
N LEU A 23 35.23 2.11 0.10
CA LEU A 23 34.01 2.51 0.79
C LEU A 23 33.08 3.30 -0.15
N SER A 24 33.63 4.24 -0.92
CA SER A 24 32.88 5.00 -1.93
C SER A 24 32.33 4.11 -3.05
N SER A 25 33.10 3.09 -3.47
CA SER A 25 32.68 2.15 -4.51
C SER A 25 31.51 1.28 -4.06
N ILE A 26 31.56 0.74 -2.84
CA ILE A 26 30.46 -0.07 -2.28
C ILE A 26 29.20 0.78 -2.08
N LEU A 27 29.36 2.01 -1.60
CA LEU A 27 28.25 2.95 -1.47
C LEU A 27 27.60 3.25 -2.83
N PHE A 28 28.42 3.52 -3.86
CA PHE A 28 27.94 3.79 -5.21
C PHE A 28 27.20 2.59 -5.81
N ILE A 29 27.73 1.37 -5.66
CA ILE A 29 27.07 0.14 -6.14
C ILE A 29 25.75 -0.07 -5.40
N SER A 30 25.70 0.16 -4.09
CA SER A 30 24.48 0.01 -3.29
C SER A 30 23.40 1.02 -3.73
N TRP A 31 23.80 2.27 -3.97
CA TRP A 31 22.91 3.30 -4.51
C TRP A 31 22.40 2.92 -5.91
N GLN A 32 23.30 2.51 -6.80
CA GLN A 32 22.95 2.05 -8.15
C GLN A 32 22.00 0.85 -8.11
N ALA A 33 22.19 -0.08 -7.16
CA ALA A 33 21.33 -1.26 -7.01
C ALA A 33 19.91 -0.91 -6.54
N ILE A 34 19.77 0.13 -5.72
CA ILE A 34 18.45 0.64 -5.29
C ILE A 34 17.76 1.37 -6.45
N GLU A 35 18.51 2.15 -7.24
CA GLU A 35 17.96 2.83 -8.42
C GLU A 35 17.69 1.86 -9.57
N TRP A 36 18.44 0.77 -9.66
CA TRP A 36 18.16 -0.32 -10.59
C TRP A 36 16.82 -0.95 -10.26
N LYS A 37 15.82 -0.48 -11.00
CA LYS A 37 14.47 -1.00 -11.16
C LYS A 37 14.35 -2.50 -10.88
N THR A 38 13.88 -2.84 -9.67
CA THR A 38 13.05 -4.03 -9.46
C THR A 38 11.62 -3.69 -9.86
N TYR A 39 11.39 -3.40 -11.15
CA TYR A 39 10.07 -3.64 -11.71
C TYR A 39 10.11 -5.06 -12.24
N ASP A 40 9.88 -6.02 -11.37
CA ASP A 40 9.37 -7.30 -11.82
C ASP A 40 7.95 -7.01 -12.35
N ARG A 41 7.86 -6.77 -13.66
CA ARG A 41 6.58 -6.57 -14.36
C ARG A 41 5.90 -7.89 -14.68
N ASP A 42 6.38 -9.00 -14.14
CA ASP A 42 5.87 -10.32 -14.47
C ASP A 42 5.32 -11.06 -13.23
N GLY A 43 4.97 -10.32 -12.18
CA GLY A 43 4.50 -10.91 -10.91
C GLY A 43 3.35 -10.17 -10.22
N TYR A 44 2.70 -9.20 -10.87
CA TYR A 44 1.37 -8.82 -10.42
C TYR A 44 0.47 -10.01 -10.70
N GLY A 45 0.21 -10.79 -9.65
CA GLY A 45 -0.87 -11.75 -9.55
C GLY A 45 -2.22 -11.07 -9.74
N TYR A 46 -2.46 -10.56 -10.95
CA TYR A 46 -3.71 -10.76 -11.66
C TYR A 46 -3.76 -12.23 -12.11
N GLU A 47 -3.44 -13.17 -11.21
CA GLU A 47 -4.25 -14.38 -11.08
C GLU A 47 -5.65 -13.84 -10.91
N ARG A 48 -6.32 -13.69 -12.06
CA ARG A 48 -7.64 -14.24 -12.28
C ARG A 48 -8.30 -14.46 -10.93
N LEU A 49 -8.92 -13.41 -10.40
CA LEU A 49 -10.19 -13.63 -9.74
C LEU A 49 -11.04 -14.30 -10.83
N ASN A 50 -10.89 -15.62 -10.96
CA ASN A 50 -11.92 -16.50 -11.44
C ASN A 50 -12.98 -16.33 -10.36
N VAL A 51 -13.74 -15.25 -10.48
CA VAL A 51 -15.09 -15.23 -9.96
C VAL A 51 -15.76 -16.28 -10.85
N GLU A 52 -15.73 -17.53 -10.38
CA GLU A 52 -16.71 -18.50 -10.84
C GLU A 52 -18.06 -17.80 -10.62
N ASP A 53 -18.78 -17.64 -11.72
CA ASP A 53 -20.06 -16.95 -11.84
C ASP A 53 -21.15 -17.79 -11.14
N ASP A 54 -20.95 -18.09 -9.85
CA ASP A 54 -21.72 -19.10 -9.10
C ASP A 54 -22.04 -18.63 -7.66
N ASP A 55 -22.37 -17.34 -7.52
CA ASP A 55 -23.05 -16.82 -6.32
C ASP A 55 -24.47 -16.33 -6.68
N ASP A 56 -25.20 -17.10 -7.51
CA ASP A 56 -26.66 -17.00 -7.55
C ASP A 56 -27.24 -17.78 -6.36
N GLU A 57 -27.01 -17.28 -5.14
CA GLU A 57 -27.65 -17.82 -3.94
C GLU A 57 -29.15 -17.44 -3.96
N GLU A 58 -30.04 -18.42 -4.18
CA GLU A 58 -31.49 -18.22 -4.08
C GLU A 58 -31.85 -17.79 -2.65
N ILE A 59 -31.95 -16.49 -2.43
CA ILE A 59 -32.49 -15.91 -1.22
C ILE A 59 -33.93 -16.42 -1.02
N PRO A 60 -34.24 -17.07 0.12
CA PRO A 60 -35.58 -17.57 0.36
C PRO A 60 -36.56 -16.39 0.42
N ILE A 61 -37.67 -16.50 -0.32
CA ILE A 61 -38.76 -15.52 -0.29
C ILE A 61 -39.33 -15.53 1.14
N THR A 62 -38.92 -14.59 1.97
CA THR A 62 -39.53 -14.40 3.28
C THR A 62 -40.97 -13.96 3.06
N GLU A 63 -41.94 -14.72 3.58
CA GLU A 63 -43.33 -14.26 3.60
C GLU A 63 -43.40 -12.94 4.37
N GLN A 64 -43.56 -11.84 3.64
CA GLN A 64 -43.81 -10.54 4.22
C GLN A 64 -45.17 -10.62 4.92
N ILE A 65 -45.16 -10.71 6.25
CA ILE A 65 -46.36 -10.50 7.05
C ILE A 65 -46.85 -9.10 6.73
N LYS A 66 -47.88 -8.98 5.88
CA LYS A 66 -48.66 -7.76 5.72
C LYS A 66 -49.36 -7.51 7.04
N VAL A 67 -48.68 -6.86 7.98
CA VAL A 67 -49.37 -6.23 9.10
C VAL A 67 -50.36 -5.23 8.52
N PRO A 68 -51.66 -5.31 8.87
CA PRO A 68 -52.66 -4.42 8.32
C PRO A 68 -52.26 -2.97 8.61
N PRO A 69 -52.49 -2.04 7.66
CA PRO A 69 -52.06 -0.66 7.80
C PRO A 69 -52.67 -0.04 9.07
N PRO A 70 -51.88 0.74 9.84
CA PRO A 70 -52.35 1.35 11.07
C PRO A 70 -53.54 2.29 10.78
N PRO A 71 -54.53 2.34 11.69
CA PRO A 71 -55.73 3.14 11.49
C PRO A 71 -55.38 4.63 11.33
N PRO A 72 -56.09 5.35 10.44
CA PRO A 72 -55.79 6.74 10.14
C PRO A 72 -55.94 7.65 11.37
N PRO A 73 -55.06 8.66 11.50
CA PRO A 73 -55.08 9.59 12.63
C PRO A 73 -56.39 10.40 12.66
N PRO A 74 -56.90 10.74 13.86
CA PRO A 74 -58.11 11.55 14.02
C PRO A 74 -57.98 12.91 13.31
N PRO A 75 -59.07 13.44 12.73
CA PRO A 75 -59.06 14.72 12.05
C PRO A 75 -58.64 15.85 13.01
N PRO A 76 -57.77 16.78 12.56
CA PRO A 76 -57.35 17.92 13.36
C PRO A 76 -58.56 18.75 13.78
N ALA A 77 -58.59 19.12 15.07
CA ALA A 77 -59.65 19.95 15.62
C ALA A 77 -59.67 21.31 14.90
N PRO A 78 -60.86 21.82 14.53
CA PRO A 78 -60.97 23.10 13.85
C PRO A 78 -60.45 24.21 14.76
N GLU A 79 -59.47 24.97 14.26
CA GLU A 79 -59.07 26.25 14.82
C GLU A 79 -60.24 27.23 14.66
N VAL A 80 -61.04 27.40 15.71
CA VAL A 80 -61.98 28.52 15.78
C VAL A 80 -61.16 29.76 16.11
N ILE A 81 -60.82 30.50 15.06
CA ILE A 81 -60.39 31.89 15.12
C ILE A 81 -61.64 32.73 15.36
N GLU A 82 -61.87 33.16 16.60
CA GLU A 82 -62.68 34.35 16.85
C GLU A 82 -61.73 35.52 17.08
N VAL A 83 -61.54 36.29 16.00
CA VAL A 83 -61.16 37.70 16.08
C VAL A 83 -62.45 38.46 16.35
N VAL A 84 -62.50 39.19 17.48
CA VAL A 84 -63.02 40.57 17.64
C VAL A 84 -62.74 41.02 19.07
#